data_AF-A0A9E0IMN4-F1
#
_entry.id   AF-A0A9E0IMN4-F1
#
_cell.length_a   1.000
_cell.length_b   1.000
_cell.length_c   1.000
_cell.angle_alpha   90.00
_cell.angle_beta   90.00
_cell.angle_gamma   90.00
#
_symmetry.space_group_name_H-M   'P 1'
#
loop_
_entity.id
_entity.type
_entity.pdbx_description
1 polymer ?
#
loop_
_entity_poly.entity_id
_entity_poly.type
_entity_poly.pdbx_seq_one_letter_code
_entity_poly.pdbx_strand_id
1 'polypeptide(L)'
;MTRIALSPLRLVLAVALAGVVTLAGPRPTRADYHIPTYTGTPLMIASGVVTQRTLNDALRTPPGPGGGTTRVSTPSRADLRALAVRPGPSHAVAALAASAPPAQRAEAARVYQQLLDGHPQLMKQLGAPTGDLAVAAATYLAGCYMAYRGADLPDGSFVPLYRQLVATMSAERRLATASAADKRELYQRLVILGTFFAATQVALASRPDPATSARLRAAAHDHLRAFLRLEPARLRLTSRGLEVAPADGAATAAPATGG
;
A
#
# COMPACT_ATOMS: atom_id res chain seq x y z
N MET A 1 -18.05 1.65 30.33
CA MET A 1 -16.86 0.82 30.05
C MET A 1 -16.89 0.39 28.59
N THR A 2 -16.33 1.19 27.70
CA THR A 2 -16.30 0.88 26.26
C THR A 2 -15.13 -0.05 26.01
N ARG A 3 -15.39 -1.34 25.74
CA ARG A 3 -14.35 -2.28 25.30
C ARG A 3 -13.82 -1.77 23.95
N ILE A 4 -12.60 -1.23 23.94
CA ILE A 4 -11.87 -0.96 22.70
C ILE A 4 -11.55 -2.33 22.11
N ALA A 5 -12.45 -2.85 21.28
CA ALA A 5 -12.14 -4.01 20.45
C ALA A 5 -11.00 -3.58 19.52
N LEU A 6 -9.78 -4.08 19.76
CA LEU A 6 -8.70 -3.90 18.80
C LEU A 6 -9.16 -4.53 17.49
N SER A 7 -9.17 -3.75 16.41
CA SER A 7 -9.44 -4.27 15.08
C SER A 7 -8.50 -5.46 14.81
N PRO A 8 -8.96 -6.56 14.18
CA PRO A 8 -8.13 -7.72 13.87
C PRO A 8 -6.86 -7.34 13.08
N LEU A 9 -6.92 -6.27 12.30
CA LEU A 9 -5.78 -5.65 11.60
C LEU A 9 -4.67 -5.21 12.57
N ARG A 10 -5.04 -4.59 13.69
CA ARG A 10 -4.08 -4.14 14.71
C ARG A 10 -3.41 -5.30 15.42
N LEU A 11 -4.13 -6.40 15.67
CA LEU A 11 -3.57 -7.56 16.36
C LEU A 11 -2.48 -8.24 15.51
N VAL A 12 -2.71 -8.42 14.21
CA VAL A 12 -1.73 -9.09 13.32
C VAL A 12 -0.53 -8.21 13.00
N LEU A 13 -0.74 -6.91 12.73
CA LEU A 13 0.36 -5.96 12.55
C LEU A 13 1.16 -5.77 13.84
N ALA A 14 0.52 -5.83 15.02
CA ALA A 14 1.21 -5.79 16.30
C ALA A 14 2.04 -7.06 16.56
N VAL A 15 1.60 -8.24 16.11
CA VAL A 15 2.40 -9.49 16.23
C VAL A 15 3.61 -9.47 15.31
N ALA A 16 3.48 -8.94 14.08
CA ALA A 16 4.61 -8.75 13.16
C ALA A 16 5.68 -7.81 13.75
N LEU A 17 5.28 -6.85 14.60
CA LEU A 17 6.20 -5.98 15.35
C LEU A 17 6.61 -6.55 16.71
N ALA A 18 5.81 -7.40 17.36
CA ALA A 18 6.18 -8.01 18.64
C ALA A 18 7.34 -9.01 18.49
N GLY A 19 7.48 -9.63 17.31
CA GLY A 19 8.68 -10.39 16.92
C GLY A 19 9.97 -9.54 16.89
N VAL A 20 9.85 -8.21 16.79
CA VAL A 20 10.96 -7.24 16.87
C VAL A 20 11.39 -6.97 18.32
N VAL A 21 10.64 -7.44 19.33
CA VAL A 21 10.82 -7.03 20.74
C VAL A 21 11.31 -8.15 21.67
N THR A 22 11.39 -9.41 21.23
CA THR A 22 11.67 -10.54 22.15
C THR A 22 12.91 -11.38 21.85
N LEU A 23 14.06 -10.76 21.54
CA LEU A 23 15.36 -11.42 21.67
C LEU A 23 16.37 -10.51 22.36
N ALA A 24 16.70 -10.88 23.61
CA ALA A 24 17.79 -10.49 24.50
C ALA A 24 18.96 -9.63 23.96
N GLY A 25 18.68 -8.41 23.50
CA GLY A 25 19.67 -7.37 23.20
C GLY A 25 19.24 -6.03 23.80
N PRO A 26 20.17 -5.08 24.02
CA PRO A 26 19.82 -3.74 24.48
C PRO A 26 18.76 -3.17 23.54
N ARG A 27 17.62 -2.79 24.12
CA ARG A 27 16.49 -2.18 23.40
C ARG A 27 17.05 -1.04 22.56
N PRO A 28 16.71 -0.93 21.26
CA PRO A 28 17.08 0.25 20.51
C PRO A 28 16.55 1.46 21.27
N THR A 29 17.48 2.34 21.67
CA THR A 29 17.17 3.69 22.11
C THR A 29 16.26 4.34 21.07
N ARG A 30 15.44 5.31 21.48
CA ARG A 30 14.36 5.95 20.71
C ARG A 30 14.75 6.57 19.33
N ALA A 31 15.96 6.37 18.84
CA ALA A 31 16.43 6.79 17.53
C ALA A 31 16.74 5.55 16.66
N ASP A 32 16.35 5.63 15.39
CA ASP A 32 16.80 4.75 14.30
C ASP A 32 15.99 3.49 13.99
N TYR A 33 14.65 3.60 13.96
CA TYR A 33 13.94 2.83 12.93
C TYR A 33 14.36 3.39 11.56
N HIS A 34 15.20 2.65 10.84
CA HIS A 34 15.47 2.95 9.43
C HIS A 34 14.14 2.81 8.67
N ILE A 35 13.52 3.94 8.35
CA ILE A 35 12.40 3.97 7.44
C ILE A 35 13.01 3.76 6.05
N PRO A 36 12.69 2.65 5.35
CA PRO A 36 13.25 2.38 4.04
C PRO A 36 12.96 3.57 3.14
N THR A 37 14.03 4.27 2.75
CA THR A 37 13.92 5.43 1.87
C THR A 37 13.61 4.94 0.47
N TYR A 38 12.61 5.56 -0.14
CA TYR A 38 12.29 5.37 -1.55
C TYR A 38 13.45 5.90 -2.40
N THR A 39 14.36 5.04 -2.85
CA THR A 39 15.49 5.44 -3.72
C THR A 39 15.07 5.64 -5.19
N GLY A 40 13.81 6.01 -5.46
CA GLY A 40 13.37 6.41 -6.80
C GLY A 40 13.27 5.27 -7.84
N THR A 41 13.61 4.04 -7.48
CA THR A 41 13.54 2.84 -8.34
C THR A 41 12.18 2.16 -8.63
N PRO A 42 10.99 2.53 -8.12
CA PRO A 42 9.92 1.52 -7.94
C PRO A 42 9.05 1.24 -9.13
N LEU A 43 9.24 2.00 -10.21
CA LEU A 43 8.70 1.73 -11.53
C LEU A 43 9.75 1.97 -12.61
N MET A 44 11.04 2.12 -12.30
CA MET A 44 12.07 2.38 -13.33
C MET A 44 12.90 1.15 -13.68
N ILE A 45 13.18 0.25 -12.74
CA ILE A 45 13.68 -1.10 -13.06
C ILE A 45 12.51 -2.03 -13.44
N ALA A 46 11.31 -1.74 -12.93
CA ALA A 46 10.04 -2.32 -13.37
C ALA A 46 9.30 -1.49 -14.46
N SER A 47 9.96 -0.51 -15.11
CA SER A 47 9.35 0.49 -16.05
C SER A 47 8.72 -0.05 -17.30
N GLY A 48 8.76 -1.35 -17.52
CA GLY A 48 7.83 -1.96 -18.44
C GLY A 48 6.40 -1.82 -17.95
N VAL A 49 6.13 -2.10 -16.69
CA VAL A 49 5.02 -3.01 -16.41
C VAL A 49 3.66 -2.32 -16.21
N VAL A 50 3.62 -1.15 -15.56
CA VAL A 50 2.41 -0.31 -15.43
C VAL A 50 2.78 1.13 -15.70
N THR A 51 2.09 1.79 -16.64
CA THR A 51 2.29 3.23 -16.76
C THR A 51 1.56 3.94 -15.62
N GLN A 52 2.28 4.80 -14.91
CA GLN A 52 1.75 5.66 -13.86
C GLN A 52 0.50 6.46 -14.32
N ARG A 53 0.47 6.80 -15.61
CA ARG A 53 -0.61 7.55 -16.24
C ARG A 53 -1.92 6.75 -16.21
N THR A 54 -1.87 5.47 -16.59
CA THR A 54 -3.04 4.57 -16.53
C THR A 54 -3.62 4.53 -15.12
N LEU A 55 -2.76 4.37 -14.11
CA LEU A 55 -3.22 4.29 -12.73
C LEU A 55 -3.89 5.59 -12.27
N ASN A 56 -3.35 6.74 -12.67
CA ASN A 56 -3.96 8.03 -12.36
C ASN A 56 -5.28 8.29 -13.07
N ASP A 57 -5.38 7.93 -14.34
CA ASP A 57 -6.59 8.15 -15.13
C ASP A 57 -7.72 7.28 -14.59
N ALA A 58 -7.42 6.04 -14.16
CA ALA A 58 -8.38 5.18 -13.47
C ALA A 58 -8.83 5.72 -12.10
N LEU A 59 -7.98 6.44 -11.38
CA LEU A 59 -8.32 7.08 -10.10
C LEU A 59 -9.10 8.40 -10.27
N ARG A 60 -8.89 9.10 -11.39
CA ARG A 60 -9.50 10.41 -11.67
C ARG A 60 -10.83 10.34 -12.39
N THR A 61 -11.19 9.22 -12.99
CA THR A 61 -12.45 9.06 -13.70
C THR A 61 -13.56 8.82 -12.66
N PRO A 62 -14.43 9.79 -12.34
CA PRO A 62 -15.59 9.53 -11.50
C PRO A 62 -16.51 8.52 -12.23
N PRO A 63 -17.24 7.65 -11.50
CA PRO A 63 -18.30 6.86 -12.13
C PRO A 63 -19.25 7.85 -12.83
N GLY A 64 -19.34 7.76 -14.16
CA GLY A 64 -20.04 8.75 -14.98
C GLY A 64 -21.54 8.87 -14.62
N PRO A 65 -22.16 10.04 -14.83
CA PRO A 65 -23.56 10.29 -14.45
C PRO A 65 -24.61 9.62 -15.36
N GLY A 66 -24.21 8.81 -16.34
CA GLY A 66 -25.12 8.11 -17.24
C GLY A 66 -25.22 6.63 -16.92
N GLY A 67 -26.25 6.22 -16.15
CA GLY A 67 -27.05 4.99 -16.26
C GLY A 67 -26.44 3.60 -16.50
N GLY A 68 -25.13 3.47 -16.65
CA GLY A 68 -24.39 2.22 -16.70
C GLY A 68 -23.59 2.15 -15.42
N THR A 69 -24.02 1.31 -14.49
CA THR A 69 -23.23 0.96 -13.32
C THR A 69 -21.86 0.48 -13.84
N THR A 70 -20.83 1.33 -13.86
CA THR A 70 -19.46 0.85 -13.71
C THR A 70 -19.34 0.45 -12.24
N ARG A 71 -20.13 -0.57 -11.90
CA ARG A 71 -19.93 -1.43 -10.75
C ARG A 71 -18.47 -1.79 -10.88
N VAL A 72 -17.71 -1.62 -9.81
CA VAL A 72 -16.43 -2.30 -9.66
C VAL A 72 -16.73 -3.76 -9.98
N SER A 73 -16.48 -4.13 -11.23
CA SER A 73 -17.00 -5.37 -11.78
C SER A 73 -16.17 -6.46 -11.15
N THR A 74 -16.82 -7.57 -10.81
CA THR A 74 -16.09 -8.71 -10.28
C THR A 74 -14.96 -9.06 -11.26
N PRO A 75 -13.69 -9.07 -10.84
CA PRO A 75 -12.58 -9.35 -11.73
C PRO A 75 -12.80 -10.63 -12.54
N SER A 76 -12.52 -10.60 -13.84
CA SER A 76 -12.60 -11.80 -14.65
C SER A 76 -11.45 -12.75 -14.32
N ARG A 77 -11.61 -14.05 -14.63
CA ARG A 77 -10.50 -15.02 -14.46
C ARG A 77 -9.28 -14.65 -15.31
N ALA A 78 -9.49 -14.02 -16.47
CA ALA A 78 -8.39 -13.59 -17.33
C ALA A 78 -7.59 -12.46 -16.68
N ASP A 79 -8.27 -11.49 -16.07
CA ASP A 79 -7.64 -10.39 -15.34
C ASP A 79 -6.77 -10.91 -14.20
N LEU A 80 -7.32 -11.81 -13.39
CA LEU A 80 -6.60 -12.42 -12.27
C LEU A 80 -5.39 -13.22 -12.75
N ARG A 81 -5.50 -13.95 -13.87
CA ARG A 81 -4.38 -14.70 -14.45
C ARG A 81 -3.27 -13.78 -14.99
N ALA A 82 -3.64 -12.64 -15.58
CA ALA A 82 -2.66 -11.67 -16.07
C ALA A 82 -1.81 -11.08 -14.93
N LEU A 83 -2.39 -10.94 -13.75
CA LEU A 83 -1.74 -10.38 -12.56
C LEU A 83 -1.11 -11.41 -11.62
N ALA A 84 -1.34 -12.71 -11.87
CA ALA A 84 -0.88 -13.77 -11.01
C ALA A 84 0.65 -13.79 -10.85
N VAL A 85 1.10 -14.02 -9.62
CA VAL A 85 2.50 -14.12 -9.23
C VAL A 85 2.78 -15.56 -8.85
N ARG A 86 3.82 -16.14 -9.45
CA ARG A 86 4.25 -17.51 -9.16
C ARG A 86 5.32 -17.50 -8.06
N PRO A 87 5.30 -18.46 -7.12
CA PRO A 87 6.41 -18.67 -6.17
C PRO A 87 7.76 -18.87 -6.87
N GLY A 88 8.85 -18.64 -6.15
CA GLY A 88 10.22 -18.83 -6.62
C GLY A 88 11.20 -17.85 -5.96
N PRO A 89 12.49 -17.89 -6.36
CA PRO A 89 13.51 -17.02 -5.79
C PRO A 89 13.26 -15.54 -6.14
N SER A 90 13.67 -14.66 -5.24
CA SER A 90 13.52 -13.21 -5.36
C SER A 90 14.61 -12.52 -4.55
N HIS A 91 15.02 -11.33 -4.98
CA HIS A 91 16.05 -10.55 -4.30
C HIS A 91 15.47 -9.36 -3.52
N ALA A 92 14.15 -9.15 -3.57
CA ALA A 92 13.46 -8.00 -2.98
C ALA A 92 13.84 -7.73 -1.52
N VAL A 93 13.88 -8.77 -0.68
CA VAL A 93 14.25 -8.65 0.75
C VAL A 93 15.68 -8.14 0.89
N ALA A 94 16.64 -8.77 0.22
CA ALA A 94 18.05 -8.38 0.28
C ALA A 94 18.29 -6.98 -0.30
N ALA A 95 17.62 -6.66 -1.42
CA ALA A 95 17.71 -5.35 -2.07
C ALA A 95 17.15 -4.23 -1.19
N LEU A 96 16.02 -4.44 -0.52
CA LEU A 96 15.46 -3.48 0.42
C LEU A 96 16.35 -3.33 1.66
N ALA A 97 16.86 -4.44 2.21
CA ALA A 97 17.75 -4.44 3.37
C ALA A 97 19.08 -3.72 3.10
N ALA A 98 19.58 -3.75 1.86
CA ALA A 98 20.81 -3.05 1.48
C ALA A 98 20.76 -1.53 1.68
N SER A 99 19.56 -0.93 1.69
CA SER A 99 19.36 0.50 1.97
C SER A 99 19.58 0.87 3.44
N ALA A 100 19.55 -0.10 4.35
CA ALA A 100 19.79 0.13 5.76
C ALA A 100 21.30 0.34 6.05
N PRO A 101 21.65 1.01 7.15
CA PRO A 101 23.03 1.08 7.64
C PRO A 101 23.64 -0.33 7.73
N PRO A 102 24.93 -0.53 7.36
CA PRO A 102 25.55 -1.85 7.30
C PRO A 102 25.31 -2.74 8.54
N ALA A 103 25.40 -2.16 9.74
CA ALA A 103 25.17 -2.86 11.01
C ALA A 103 23.72 -3.36 11.20
N GLN A 104 22.75 -2.78 10.50
CA GLN A 104 21.32 -3.09 10.63
C GLN A 104 20.78 -3.95 9.49
N ARG A 105 21.55 -4.19 8.42
CA ARG A 105 21.05 -4.88 7.21
C ARG A 105 20.53 -6.28 7.46
N ALA A 106 21.21 -7.06 8.30
CA ALA A 106 20.78 -8.42 8.63
C ALA A 106 19.43 -8.43 9.36
N GLU A 107 19.24 -7.50 10.29
CA GLU A 107 17.98 -7.36 11.02
C GLU A 107 16.86 -6.83 10.13
N ALA A 108 17.14 -5.83 9.28
CA ALA A 108 16.19 -5.34 8.29
C ALA A 108 15.72 -6.46 7.35
N ALA A 109 16.63 -7.32 6.87
CA ALA A 109 16.28 -8.46 6.03
C ALA A 109 15.34 -9.45 6.75
N ARG A 110 15.61 -9.75 8.03
CA ARG A 110 14.75 -10.62 8.85
C ARG A 110 13.35 -10.04 9.01
N VAL A 111 13.25 -8.75 9.36
CA VAL A 111 11.97 -8.05 9.49
C VAL A 111 11.20 -8.05 8.17
N TYR A 112 11.85 -7.72 7.06
CA TYR A 112 11.21 -7.72 5.74
C TYR A 112 10.73 -9.13 5.33
N GLN A 113 11.49 -10.17 5.65
CA GLN A 113 11.05 -11.55 5.42
C GLN A 113 9.79 -11.88 6.26
N GLN A 114 9.76 -11.51 7.54
CA GLN A 114 8.59 -11.73 8.40
C GLN A 114 7.34 -11.00 7.90
N LEU A 115 7.48 -9.77 7.42
CA LEU A 115 6.37 -9.01 6.82
C LEU A 115 5.82 -9.71 5.58
N LEU A 116 6.70 -10.26 4.74
CA LEU A 116 6.32 -10.99 3.54
C LEU A 116 5.62 -12.33 3.89
N ASP A 117 6.15 -13.08 4.85
CA ASP A 117 5.61 -14.37 5.28
C ASP A 117 4.27 -14.23 5.99
N GLY A 118 4.04 -13.14 6.72
CA GLY A 118 2.78 -12.85 7.41
C GLY A 118 1.67 -12.32 6.50
N HIS A 119 2.00 -11.82 5.31
CA HIS A 119 1.04 -11.18 4.39
C HIS A 119 -0.14 -12.09 3.99
N PRO A 120 0.03 -13.39 3.68
CA PRO A 120 -1.10 -14.25 3.33
C PRO A 120 -2.16 -14.35 4.42
N GLN A 121 -1.73 -14.44 5.69
CA GLN A 121 -2.64 -14.49 6.83
C GLN A 121 -3.37 -13.15 7.01
N LEU A 122 -2.68 -12.02 6.79
CA LEU A 122 -3.28 -10.70 6.80
C LEU A 122 -4.37 -10.57 5.72
N MET A 123 -4.10 -11.01 4.49
CA MET A 123 -5.08 -10.94 3.39
C MET A 123 -6.30 -11.83 3.66
N LYS A 124 -6.09 -13.02 4.23
CA LYS A 124 -7.17 -13.91 4.65
C LYS A 124 -8.13 -13.21 5.63
N GLN A 125 -7.60 -12.47 6.60
CA GLN A 125 -8.42 -11.70 7.56
C GLN A 125 -9.16 -10.53 6.92
N LEU A 126 -8.59 -9.93 5.88
CA LEU A 126 -9.23 -8.85 5.11
C LEU A 126 -10.22 -9.36 4.05
N GLY A 127 -10.39 -10.69 3.92
CA GLY A 127 -11.23 -11.29 2.88
C GLY A 127 -10.72 -11.02 1.47
N ALA A 128 -9.41 -10.82 1.31
CA ALA A 128 -8.74 -10.54 0.05
C ALA A 128 -7.92 -11.76 -0.43
N PRO A 129 -7.74 -11.92 -1.75
CA PRO A 129 -6.88 -12.98 -2.29
C PRO A 129 -5.39 -12.68 -2.03
N THR A 130 -4.52 -13.64 -2.35
CA THR A 130 -3.06 -13.50 -2.27
C THR A 130 -2.42 -13.86 -3.60
N GLY A 131 -1.16 -13.45 -3.79
CA GLY A 131 -0.37 -13.93 -4.93
C GLY A 131 -0.72 -13.29 -6.28
N ASP A 132 -1.26 -12.07 -6.29
CA ASP A 132 -1.38 -11.26 -7.50
C ASP A 132 -0.81 -9.84 -7.29
N LEU A 133 -0.48 -9.17 -8.39
CA LEU A 133 0.13 -7.84 -8.31
C LEU A 133 -0.81 -6.73 -7.83
N ALA A 134 -2.13 -6.87 -8.03
CA ALA A 134 -3.09 -5.88 -7.56
C ALA A 134 -3.24 -5.93 -6.04
N VAL A 135 -3.20 -7.12 -5.41
CA VAL A 135 -3.21 -7.18 -3.94
C VAL A 135 -1.93 -6.59 -3.34
N ALA A 136 -0.77 -6.80 -3.98
CA ALA A 136 0.48 -6.19 -3.55
C ALA A 136 0.42 -4.65 -3.66
N ALA A 137 -0.09 -4.13 -4.78
CA ALA A 137 -0.30 -2.69 -4.96
C ALA A 137 -1.34 -2.12 -3.97
N ALA A 138 -2.42 -2.84 -3.69
CA ALA A 138 -3.42 -2.45 -2.69
C ALA A 138 -2.78 -2.39 -1.28
N THR A 139 -1.98 -3.39 -0.92
CA THR A 139 -1.23 -3.44 0.34
C THR A 139 -0.30 -2.24 0.48
N TYR A 140 0.46 -1.95 -0.58
CA TYR A 140 1.36 -0.81 -0.63
C TYR A 140 0.63 0.53 -0.44
N LEU A 141 -0.42 0.78 -1.22
CA LEU A 141 -1.19 2.01 -1.15
C LEU A 141 -1.91 2.18 0.19
N ALA A 142 -2.52 1.10 0.72
CA ALA A 142 -3.19 1.12 2.01
C ALA A 142 -2.21 1.45 3.15
N GLY A 143 -1.04 0.81 3.17
CA GLY A 143 -0.03 1.06 4.19
C GLY A 143 0.52 2.48 4.15
N CYS A 144 0.87 2.98 2.97
CA CYS A 144 1.31 4.37 2.81
C CYS A 144 0.19 5.35 3.19
N TYR A 145 -1.07 5.06 2.83
CA TYR A 145 -2.21 5.90 3.22
C TYR A 145 -2.38 5.97 4.74
N MET A 146 -2.34 4.82 5.43
CA MET A 146 -2.40 4.75 6.90
C MET A 146 -1.30 5.59 7.55
N ALA A 147 -0.06 5.38 7.10
CA ALA A 147 1.10 6.11 7.60
C ALA A 147 1.00 7.62 7.35
N TYR A 148 0.62 8.04 6.13
CA TYR A 148 0.45 9.45 5.78
C TYR A 148 -0.65 10.13 6.60
N ARG A 149 -1.80 9.47 6.77
CA ARG A 149 -2.91 10.00 7.59
C ARG A 149 -2.65 9.91 9.08
N GLY A 150 -1.72 9.05 9.49
CA GLY A 150 -1.56 8.67 10.89
C GLY A 150 -2.84 8.06 11.47
N ALA A 151 -3.56 7.27 10.68
CA ALA A 151 -4.84 6.67 11.05
C ALA A 151 -4.94 5.23 10.53
N ASP A 152 -5.85 4.46 11.10
CA ASP A 152 -6.16 3.13 10.59
C ASP A 152 -6.82 3.19 9.21
N LEU A 153 -6.76 2.07 8.49
CA LEU A 153 -7.49 1.92 7.24
C LEU A 153 -9.00 1.94 7.53
N PRO A 154 -9.82 2.71 6.79
CA PRO A 154 -11.27 2.66 6.91
C PRO A 154 -11.81 1.23 6.70
N ASP A 155 -12.74 0.81 7.53
CA ASP A 155 -13.33 -0.53 7.45
C ASP A 155 -13.94 -0.79 6.06
N GLY A 156 -13.72 -2.00 5.54
CA GLY A 156 -14.26 -2.43 4.26
C GLY A 156 -13.67 -1.74 3.02
N SER A 157 -12.67 -0.85 3.15
CA SER A 157 -12.10 -0.11 2.01
C SER A 157 -11.03 -0.88 1.22
N PHE A 158 -10.41 -1.90 1.83
CA PHE A 158 -9.33 -2.67 1.19
C PHE A 158 -9.79 -3.47 -0.04
N VAL A 159 -10.90 -4.21 0.08
CA VAL A 159 -11.41 -5.04 -1.02
C VAL A 159 -11.86 -4.21 -2.23
N PRO A 160 -12.58 -3.08 -2.05
CA PRO A 160 -12.84 -2.12 -3.14
C PRO A 160 -11.57 -1.61 -3.81
N LEU A 161 -10.55 -1.20 -3.03
CA LEU A 161 -9.25 -0.76 -3.55
C LEU A 161 -8.59 -1.87 -4.38
N TYR A 162 -8.55 -3.09 -3.86
CA TYR A 162 -8.01 -4.25 -4.57
C TYR A 162 -8.69 -4.44 -5.92
N ARG A 163 -10.03 -4.48 -5.96
CA ARG A 163 -10.78 -4.70 -7.21
C ARG A 163 -10.57 -3.58 -8.23
N GLN A 164 -10.51 -2.34 -7.77
CA GLN A 164 -10.19 -1.19 -8.62
C GLN A 164 -8.80 -1.34 -9.26
N LEU A 165 -7.82 -1.79 -8.48
CA LEU A 165 -6.48 -2.06 -8.98
C LEU A 165 -6.43 -3.25 -9.93
N VAL A 166 -7.21 -4.32 -9.71
CA VAL A 166 -7.30 -5.41 -10.68
C VAL A 166 -7.77 -4.90 -12.04
N ALA A 167 -8.88 -4.15 -12.08
CA ALA A 167 -9.43 -3.61 -13.32
C ALA A 167 -8.44 -2.68 -14.06
N THR A 168 -7.67 -1.91 -13.30
CA THR A 168 -6.70 -0.96 -13.86
C THR A 168 -5.44 -1.67 -14.36
N MET A 169 -4.92 -2.60 -13.56
CA MET A 169 -3.64 -3.26 -13.81
C MET A 169 -3.77 -4.37 -14.85
N SER A 170 -4.90 -5.10 -14.90
CA SER A 170 -5.06 -6.18 -15.90
C SER A 170 -5.13 -5.66 -17.34
N ALA A 171 -5.58 -4.41 -17.52
CA ALA A 171 -5.61 -3.73 -18.81
C ALA A 171 -4.20 -3.41 -19.36
N GLU A 172 -3.17 -3.41 -18.51
CA GLU A 172 -1.81 -3.11 -18.92
C GLU A 172 -1.16 -4.31 -19.61
N ARG A 173 -1.03 -4.24 -20.94
CA ARG A 173 -0.41 -5.32 -21.74
C ARG A 173 0.97 -5.73 -21.22
N ARG A 174 1.75 -4.79 -20.70
CA ARG A 174 3.10 -5.04 -20.21
C ARG A 174 3.12 -5.79 -18.88
N LEU A 175 2.07 -5.68 -18.05
CA LEU A 175 1.82 -6.58 -16.92
C LEU A 175 1.53 -7.99 -17.42
N ALA A 176 0.69 -8.15 -18.43
CA ALA A 176 0.40 -9.47 -18.96
C ALA A 176 1.68 -10.18 -19.46
N THR A 177 2.60 -9.46 -20.10
CA THR A 177 3.84 -10.00 -20.69
C THR A 177 5.07 -9.97 -19.79
N ALA A 178 5.00 -9.39 -18.58
CA ALA A 178 6.15 -9.33 -17.68
C ALA A 178 6.62 -10.73 -17.25
N SER A 179 7.92 -10.90 -17.06
CA SER A 179 8.48 -12.18 -16.64
C SER A 179 7.98 -12.57 -15.24
N ALA A 180 7.93 -13.87 -14.96
CA ALA A 180 7.52 -14.34 -13.64
C ALA A 180 8.45 -13.84 -12.52
N ALA A 181 9.74 -13.62 -12.81
CA ALA A 181 10.71 -13.05 -11.89
C ALA A 181 10.40 -11.57 -11.59
N ASP A 182 10.13 -10.77 -12.62
CA ASP A 182 9.82 -9.35 -12.45
C ASP A 182 8.53 -9.14 -11.65
N LYS A 183 7.48 -9.91 -11.96
CA LYS A 183 6.22 -9.88 -11.21
C LYS A 183 6.45 -10.24 -9.74
N ARG A 184 7.31 -11.22 -9.46
CA ARG A 184 7.61 -11.65 -8.10
C ARG A 184 8.40 -10.61 -7.33
N GLU A 185 9.45 -10.06 -7.93
CA GLU A 185 10.26 -8.99 -7.33
C GLU A 185 9.38 -7.78 -7.00
N LEU A 186 8.52 -7.36 -7.92
CA LEU A 186 7.58 -6.26 -7.72
C LEU A 186 6.56 -6.58 -6.61
N TYR A 187 5.94 -7.77 -6.64
CA TYR A 187 5.00 -8.23 -5.62
C TYR A 187 5.60 -8.13 -4.23
N GLN A 188 6.78 -8.74 -4.03
CA GLN A 188 7.40 -8.81 -2.71
C GLN A 188 7.78 -7.42 -2.22
N ARG A 189 8.35 -6.57 -3.09
CA ARG A 189 8.70 -5.19 -2.72
C ARG A 189 7.50 -4.37 -2.26
N LEU A 190 6.39 -4.45 -2.98
CA LEU A 190 5.16 -3.73 -2.63
C LEU A 190 4.53 -4.25 -1.33
N VAL A 191 4.49 -5.57 -1.14
CA VAL A 191 4.00 -6.19 0.09
C VAL A 191 4.84 -5.77 1.29
N ILE A 192 6.17 -5.88 1.20
CA ILE A 192 7.08 -5.53 2.29
C ILE A 192 6.90 -4.07 2.68
N LEU A 193 6.96 -3.15 1.71
CA LEU A 193 6.84 -1.71 1.98
C LEU A 193 5.46 -1.34 2.54
N GLY A 194 4.38 -1.84 1.93
CA GLY A 194 3.02 -1.58 2.41
C GLY A 194 2.79 -2.07 3.83
N THR A 195 3.20 -3.30 4.10
CA THR A 195 3.03 -3.90 5.44
C THR A 195 3.93 -3.20 6.46
N PHE A 196 5.14 -2.78 6.07
CA PHE A 196 6.03 -1.98 6.93
C PHE A 196 5.36 -0.67 7.35
N PHE A 197 4.89 0.15 6.41
CA PHE A 197 4.23 1.42 6.71
C PHE A 197 3.00 1.24 7.61
N ALA A 198 2.15 0.26 7.29
CA ALA A 198 0.99 -0.07 8.09
C ALA A 198 1.38 -0.49 9.52
N ALA A 199 2.38 -1.37 9.65
CA ALA A 199 2.82 -1.90 10.93
C ALA A 199 3.40 -0.79 11.79
N THR A 200 4.35 -0.01 11.27
CA THR A 200 4.95 1.11 12.01
C THR A 200 3.90 2.10 12.46
N GLN A 201 2.89 2.39 11.62
CA GLN A 201 1.79 3.25 12.03
C GLN A 201 0.94 2.67 13.17
N VAL A 202 0.63 1.37 13.14
CA VAL A 202 -0.07 0.70 14.25
C VAL A 202 0.76 0.74 15.54
N ALA A 203 2.08 0.56 15.44
CA ALA A 203 3.01 0.70 16.56
C ALA A 203 2.95 2.10 17.18
N LEU A 204 3.02 3.13 16.34
CA LEU A 204 3.00 4.54 16.76
C LEU A 204 1.65 4.96 17.34
N ALA A 205 0.54 4.40 16.84
CA ALA A 205 -0.78 4.60 17.43
C ALA A 205 -0.88 4.04 18.86
N SER A 206 -0.15 2.96 19.14
CA SER A 206 -0.09 2.33 20.47
C SER A 206 0.95 2.98 21.39
N ARG A 207 2.06 3.47 20.83
CA ARG A 207 3.15 4.15 21.54
C ARG A 207 3.60 5.37 20.74
N PRO A 208 3.00 6.55 20.97
CA PRO A 208 3.30 7.75 20.19
C PRO A 208 4.76 8.20 20.30
N ASP A 209 5.37 8.47 19.16
CA ASP A 209 6.64 9.18 19.01
C ASP A 209 6.47 10.23 17.90
N PRO A 210 6.40 11.53 18.25
CA PRO A 210 6.16 12.59 17.27
C PRO A 210 7.22 12.67 16.17
N ALA A 211 8.50 12.46 16.50
CA ALA A 211 9.59 12.57 15.53
C ALA A 211 9.54 11.42 14.53
N THR A 212 9.33 10.20 15.02
CA THR A 212 9.18 9.03 14.15
C THR A 212 7.89 9.08 13.35
N SER A 213 6.79 9.60 13.92
CA SER A 213 5.53 9.81 13.21
C SER A 213 5.67 10.84 12.07
N ALA A 214 6.39 11.93 12.30
CA ALA A 214 6.64 12.94 11.26
C ALA A 214 7.47 12.37 10.11
N ARG A 215 8.54 11.62 10.42
CA ARG A 215 9.37 10.95 9.41
C ARG A 215 8.57 9.91 8.62
N LEU A 216 7.76 9.10 9.30
CA LEU A 216 6.92 8.09 8.65
C LEU A 216 5.89 8.73 7.71
N ARG A 217 5.23 9.81 8.15
CA ARG A 217 4.29 10.59 7.33
C ARG A 217 4.95 11.19 6.09
N ALA A 218 6.13 11.79 6.25
CA ALA A 218 6.89 12.38 5.14
C ALA A 218 7.31 11.31 4.12
N ALA A 219 7.84 10.18 4.59
CA ALA A 219 8.17 9.06 3.70
C ALA A 219 6.92 8.53 2.98
N ALA A 220 5.83 8.29 3.70
CA ALA A 220 4.58 7.83 3.10
C ALA A 220 4.01 8.82 2.07
N HIS A 221 4.11 10.11 2.34
CA HIS A 221 3.78 11.17 1.38
C HIS A 221 4.59 11.02 0.09
N ASP A 222 5.91 10.90 0.19
CA ASP A 222 6.80 10.80 -0.97
C ASP A 222 6.56 9.51 -1.76
N HIS A 223 6.32 8.40 -1.07
CA HIS A 223 5.95 7.12 -1.65
C HIS A 223 4.62 7.20 -2.43
N LEU A 224 3.58 7.82 -1.86
CA LEU A 224 2.29 8.03 -2.54
C LEU A 224 2.45 8.96 -3.74
N ARG A 225 3.18 10.07 -3.59
CA ARG A 225 3.42 11.02 -4.68
C ARG A 225 4.27 10.40 -5.79
N ALA A 226 5.22 9.55 -5.46
CA ALA A 226 6.04 8.87 -6.45
C ALA A 226 5.30 7.71 -7.13
N PHE A 227 4.39 7.02 -6.43
CA PHE A 227 3.59 5.92 -6.98
C PHE A 227 2.30 6.36 -7.67
N LEU A 228 1.80 7.56 -7.38
CA LEU A 228 0.60 8.11 -8.02
C LEU A 228 0.86 9.40 -8.80
N ARG A 229 1.97 10.14 -8.66
CA ARG A 229 2.09 11.52 -9.21
C ARG A 229 0.85 12.41 -8.92
N LEU A 230 0.17 12.12 -7.82
CA LEU A 230 -0.96 12.85 -7.28
C LEU A 230 -0.56 13.38 -5.93
N GLU A 231 -1.09 14.54 -5.56
CA GLU A 231 -0.87 15.03 -4.21
C GLU A 231 -1.60 14.15 -3.20
N PRO A 232 -0.89 13.55 -2.22
CA PRO A 232 -1.50 12.63 -1.26
C PRO A 232 -2.65 13.26 -0.46
N ALA A 233 -2.61 14.58 -0.26
CA ALA A 233 -3.67 15.34 0.39
C ALA A 233 -5.04 15.20 -0.30
N ARG A 234 -5.06 14.95 -1.61
CA ARG A 234 -6.28 14.78 -2.42
C ARG A 234 -6.84 13.36 -2.38
N LEU A 235 -6.05 12.39 -1.92
CA LEU A 235 -6.45 10.98 -1.92
C LEU A 235 -7.44 10.72 -0.79
N ARG A 236 -8.57 10.12 -1.10
CA ARG A 236 -9.58 9.63 -0.15
C ARG A 236 -9.76 8.15 -0.37
N LEU A 237 -9.63 7.35 0.69
CA LEU A 237 -10.02 5.95 0.65
C LEU A 237 -11.43 5.81 1.21
N THR A 238 -12.34 5.27 0.40
CA THR A 238 -13.77 5.13 0.71
C THR A 238 -14.20 3.67 0.54
N SER A 239 -15.49 3.38 0.79
CA SER A 239 -16.10 2.08 0.47
C SER A 239 -16.14 1.76 -1.03
N ARG A 240 -15.81 2.70 -1.91
CA ARG A 240 -15.70 2.48 -3.36
C ARG A 240 -14.26 2.28 -3.84
N GLY A 241 -13.27 2.41 -2.95
CA GLY A 241 -11.85 2.30 -3.28
C GLY A 241 -11.12 3.63 -3.09
N LEU A 242 -10.10 3.88 -3.91
CA LEU A 242 -9.30 5.09 -3.87
C LEU A 242 -9.90 6.13 -4.82
N GLU A 243 -10.19 7.30 -4.28
CA GLU A 243 -10.77 8.44 -4.97
C GLU A 243 -9.84 9.65 -4.86
N VAL A 244 -9.88 10.50 -5.89
CA VAL A 244 -9.17 11.78 -5.89
C VAL A 244 -10.20 12.88 -5.67
N ALA A 245 -10.07 13.61 -4.56
CA ALA A 245 -10.88 14.79 -4.33
C ALA A 245 -10.67 15.81 -5.48
N PRO A 246 -11.74 16.51 -5.92
CA PRO A 246 -11.60 17.63 -6.83
C PRO A 246 -10.60 18.63 -6.22
N ALA A 247 -9.80 19.28 -7.07
CA ALA A 247 -8.96 20.36 -6.59
C ALA A 247 -9.88 21.47 -6.06
N ASP A 248 -9.71 21.88 -4.81
CA ASP A 248 -10.51 22.96 -4.22
C ASP A 248 -10.44 24.20 -5.13
N GLY A 249 -11.60 24.63 -5.66
CA GLY A 249 -11.69 25.73 -6.62
C GLY A 249 -12.90 25.72 -7.56
N ALA A 250 -13.68 24.64 -7.65
CA ALA A 250 -15.00 24.70 -8.28
C ALA A 250 -16.08 24.77 -7.18
N ALA A 251 -16.08 25.88 -6.44
CA ALA A 251 -17.31 26.33 -5.81
C ALA A 251 -18.35 26.40 -6.92
N THR A 252 -19.33 25.51 -6.85
CA THR A 252 -20.48 25.49 -7.73
C THR A 252 -21.21 26.80 -7.48
N ALA A 253 -20.92 27.82 -8.30
CA ALA A 253 -21.75 29.00 -8.37
C ALA A 253 -23.13 28.52 -8.82
N ALA A 254 -24.04 28.37 -7.85
CA ALA A 254 -25.45 28.24 -8.15
C ALA A 254 -25.84 29.47 -9.00
N PRO A 255 -26.58 29.29 -10.11
CA PRO A 255 -27.09 30.44 -10.82
C PRO A 255 -28.12 31.14 -9.92
N ALA A 256 -27.74 32.31 -9.42
CA ALA A 256 -28.71 33.27 -8.89
C ALA A 256 -29.60 33.68 -10.06
N THR A 257 -30.73 32.99 -10.21
CA THR A 257 -31.84 33.44 -11.04
C THR A 257 -32.75 34.26 -10.13
N GLY A 258 -32.48 35.56 -10.11
CA GLY A 258 -33.43 36.58 -9.70
C GLY A 258 -33.66 37.50 -10.91
N GLY A 259 -34.93 37.74 -11.23
CA GLY A 259 -35.38 38.57 -12.35
C GLY A 259 -36.62 37.99 -12.99
#